data_AF-A0A814A6Y3-F1
#
_entry.id   AF-A0A814A6Y3-F1
#
_cell.length_a   1.000
_cell.length_b   1.000
_cell.length_c   1.000
_cell.angle_alpha   90.00
_cell.angle_beta   90.00
_cell.angle_gamma   90.00
#
_symmetry.space_group_name_H-M   'P 1'
#
loop_
_entity.id
_entity.type
_entity.pdbx_description
1 polymer ?
#
loop_
_entity_poly.entity_id
_entity_poly.type
_entity_poly.pdbx_seq_one_letter_code
_entity_poly.pdbx_strand_id
1 'polypeptide(L)'
;MRNRNIDLNLTPIEPMIRQINTRSTNFKVERKQFPVVLCEGMTIYKSQGGTYEKVVGNLKKGMTTSDLYVACNRATKATGLYLISEFVPRKPPESNDTVAMMFKTMRSERKIKFSLQFPEESQGEKILFDVS
;
A
#
# COMPACT_ATOMS: atom_id res chain seq x y z
N MET A 1 -22.63 10.26 32.72
CA MET A 1 -22.76 9.25 31.64
C MET A 1 -22.98 7.89 32.29
N ARG A 2 -24.06 7.16 31.92
CA ARG A 2 -24.40 5.86 32.54
C ARG A 2 -23.30 4.84 32.24
N ASN A 3 -22.84 4.16 33.28
CA ASN A 3 -21.80 3.13 33.23
C ASN A 3 -22.34 1.89 32.50
N ARG A 4 -22.21 1.84 31.17
CA ARG A 4 -22.77 0.76 30.32
C ARG A 4 -21.89 -0.47 30.20
N ASN A 5 -20.82 -0.59 30.99
CA ASN A 5 -19.89 -1.73 30.96
C ASN A 5 -19.39 -2.04 29.53
N ILE A 6 -19.06 -0.99 28.77
CA ILE A 6 -18.57 -1.10 27.39
C ILE A 6 -17.05 -1.16 27.45
N ASP A 7 -16.46 -2.15 26.79
CA ASP A 7 -15.01 -2.29 26.65
C ASP A 7 -14.42 -1.02 26.00
N LEU A 8 -13.41 -0.45 26.65
CA LEU A 8 -12.73 0.78 26.23
C LEU A 8 -11.93 0.60 24.92
N ASN A 9 -11.68 -0.64 24.50
CA ASN A 9 -11.05 -0.93 23.19
C ASN A 9 -12.03 -0.85 22.01
N LEU A 10 -13.33 -0.65 22.27
CA LEU A 10 -14.34 -0.53 21.23
C LEU A 10 -14.49 0.92 20.78
N THR A 11 -14.36 1.16 19.48
CA THR A 11 -14.64 2.47 18.89
C THR A 11 -16.06 2.50 18.34
N PRO A 12 -16.98 3.33 18.89
CA PRO A 12 -18.29 3.53 18.30
C PRO A 12 -18.15 4.23 16.94
N ILE A 13 -18.86 3.73 15.93
CA ILE A 13 -18.83 4.28 14.57
C ILE A 13 -20.08 5.13 14.37
N GLU A 14 -19.91 6.40 14.05
CA GLU A 14 -21.00 7.35 13.83
C GLU A 14 -21.09 7.76 12.34
N PRO A 15 -22.28 8.14 11.84
CA PRO A 15 -22.42 8.64 10.47
C PRO A 15 -21.64 9.94 10.26
N MET A 16 -20.86 10.02 9.19
CA MET A 16 -20.13 11.22 8.80
C MET A 16 -20.82 11.91 7.62
N ILE A 17 -20.89 13.24 7.67
CA ILE A 17 -21.33 14.07 6.55
C ILE A 17 -20.09 14.58 5.81
N ARG A 18 -20.03 14.39 4.49
CA ARG A 18 -18.99 14.95 3.61
C ARG A 18 -19.62 15.72 2.46
N GLN A 19 -19.10 16.92 2.22
CA GLN A 19 -19.44 17.70 1.03
C GLN A 19 -18.48 17.35 -0.10
N ILE A 20 -19.03 17.07 -1.27
CA ILE A 20 -18.30 16.69 -2.48
C ILE A 20 -18.55 17.81 -3.50
N ASN A 21 -17.48 18.46 -3.92
CA ASN A 21 -17.52 19.43 -5.00
C ASN A 21 -17.58 18.69 -6.34
N THR A 22 -18.60 18.97 -7.14
CA THR A 22 -18.75 18.36 -8.46
C THR A 22 -17.93 19.15 -9.49
N ARG A 23 -17.18 18.45 -10.35
CA ARG A 23 -16.29 19.09 -11.33
C ARG A 23 -17.02 19.89 -12.43
N SER A 24 -18.30 19.60 -12.70
CA SER A 24 -19.00 20.16 -13.87
C SER A 24 -20.24 21.00 -13.55
N THR A 25 -20.59 21.19 -12.28
CA THR A 25 -21.79 21.94 -11.89
C THR A 25 -21.54 22.73 -10.61
N ASN A 26 -22.18 23.90 -10.47
CA ASN A 26 -22.14 24.72 -9.23
C ASN A 26 -22.87 24.07 -8.03
N PHE A 27 -23.33 22.83 -8.15
CA PHE A 27 -23.96 22.09 -7.06
C PHE A 27 -22.91 21.41 -6.17
N LYS A 28 -23.06 21.62 -4.87
CA LYS A 28 -22.35 20.86 -3.83
C LYS A 28 -23.22 19.68 -3.42
N VAL A 29 -22.66 18.47 -3.49
CA VAL A 29 -23.36 17.25 -3.09
C VAL A 29 -22.97 16.91 -1.67
N GLU A 30 -23.95 16.67 -0.81
CA GLU A 30 -23.71 16.20 0.55
C GLU A 30 -23.96 14.69 0.64
N ARG A 31 -23.02 13.96 1.23
CA ARG A 31 -23.16 12.53 1.53
C ARG A 31 -23.08 12.31 3.03
N LYS A 32 -24.15 11.78 3.62
CA LYS A 32 -24.19 11.26 4.99
C LYS A 32 -24.08 9.74 4.98
N GLN A 33 -22.99 9.19 5.50
CA GLN A 33 -22.74 7.74 5.52
C GLN A 33 -21.75 7.36 6.64
N PHE A 34 -21.84 6.14 7.17
CA PHE A 34 -20.80 5.63 8.08
C PHE A 34 -19.44 5.56 7.37
N PRO A 35 -18.33 5.96 8.00
CA PRO A 35 -17.01 6.01 7.37
C PRO A 35 -16.35 4.62 7.27
N VAL A 36 -17.10 3.60 6.88
CA VAL A 36 -16.63 2.21 6.74
C VAL A 36 -17.09 1.61 5.42
N VAL A 37 -16.30 0.66 4.93
CA VAL A 37 -16.59 -0.15 3.75
C VAL A 37 -16.21 -1.60 4.05
N LEU A 38 -16.94 -2.55 3.45
CA LEU A 38 -16.55 -3.96 3.51
C LEU A 38 -15.17 -4.13 2.86
N CYS A 39 -14.30 -4.94 3.47
CA CYS A 39 -12.90 -5.08 3.07
C CYS A 39 -12.52 -6.53 2.69
N GLU A 40 -13.47 -7.46 2.68
CA GLU A 40 -13.22 -8.85 2.25
C GLU A 40 -12.82 -8.93 0.77
N GLY A 41 -13.44 -8.07 -0.06
CA GLY A 41 -13.03 -7.82 -1.42
C GLY A 41 -12.48 -6.41 -1.57
N MET A 42 -11.29 -6.27 -2.15
CA MET A 42 -10.68 -4.98 -2.40
C MET A 42 -10.04 -4.91 -3.78
N THR A 43 -9.80 -3.70 -4.26
CA THR A 43 -9.09 -3.50 -5.52
C THR A 43 -7.59 -3.76 -5.34
N ILE A 44 -6.91 -4.12 -6.44
CA ILE A 44 -5.45 -4.35 -6.44
C ILE A 44 -4.70 -3.16 -5.83
N TYR A 45 -5.08 -1.93 -6.22
CA TYR A 45 -4.48 -0.70 -5.67
C TYR A 45 -4.65 -0.54 -4.17
N LYS A 46 -5.77 -0.98 -3.59
CA LYS A 46 -6.02 -0.91 -2.15
C LYS A 46 -5.34 -2.04 -1.37
N SER A 47 -5.01 -3.15 -2.04
CA SER A 47 -4.26 -4.27 -1.44
C SER A 47 -2.74 -4.04 -1.37
N GLN A 48 -2.22 -2.99 -2.02
CA GLN A 48 -0.78 -2.70 -2.03
C GLN A 48 -0.26 -2.41 -0.62
N GLY A 49 0.87 -3.03 -0.26
CA GLY A 49 1.41 -3.05 1.11
C GLY A 49 0.80 -4.11 2.02
N GLY A 50 -0.41 -4.61 1.73
CA GLY A 50 -1.05 -5.69 2.48
C GLY A 50 -0.39 -7.06 2.24
N THR A 51 -0.50 -7.93 3.24
CA THR A 51 -0.07 -9.34 3.19
C THR A 51 -1.19 -10.21 3.73
N TYR A 52 -1.56 -11.26 3.02
CA TYR A 52 -2.69 -12.12 3.37
C TYR A 52 -2.30 -13.60 3.24
N GLU A 53 -2.90 -14.45 4.07
CA GLU A 53 -2.65 -15.89 4.03
C GLU A 53 -3.27 -16.56 2.81
N LYS A 54 -4.49 -16.14 2.45
CA LYS A 54 -5.25 -16.67 1.32
C LYS A 54 -5.82 -15.51 0.51
N VAL A 55 -5.60 -15.52 -0.80
CA VAL A 55 -6.04 -14.47 -1.71
C VAL A 55 -6.68 -15.10 -2.94
N VAL A 56 -7.84 -14.59 -3.30
CA VAL A 56 -8.49 -14.91 -4.57
C VAL A 56 -8.37 -13.71 -5.51
N GLY A 57 -7.54 -13.85 -6.54
CA GLY A 57 -7.32 -12.81 -7.55
C GLY A 57 -8.19 -13.04 -8.78
N ASN A 58 -9.14 -12.14 -9.04
CA ASN A 58 -9.86 -12.11 -10.31
C ASN A 58 -9.07 -11.29 -11.33
N LEU A 59 -8.35 -11.98 -12.23
CA LEU A 59 -7.48 -11.33 -13.21
C LEU A 59 -8.27 -11.01 -14.48
N LYS A 60 -8.08 -9.81 -15.02
CA LYS A 60 -8.73 -9.38 -16.26
C LYS A 60 -7.71 -9.28 -17.39
N LYS A 61 -8.15 -9.57 -18.62
CA LYS A 61 -7.36 -9.30 -19.82
C LYS A 61 -7.00 -7.80 -19.87
N GLY A 62 -5.72 -7.51 -20.09
CA GLY A 62 -5.23 -6.13 -20.19
C GLY A 62 -4.61 -5.54 -18.92
N MET A 63 -4.62 -6.22 -17.77
CA MET A 63 -4.02 -5.74 -16.51
C MET A 63 -2.51 -5.51 -16.62
N THR A 64 -1.98 -4.36 -16.20
CA THR A 64 -0.54 -4.05 -16.34
C THR A 64 0.35 -5.07 -15.60
N THR A 65 1.64 -5.15 -15.98
CA THR A 65 2.60 -6.03 -15.29
C THR A 65 2.66 -5.71 -13.79
N SER A 66 2.58 -4.42 -13.42
CA SER A 66 2.50 -3.98 -12.02
C SER A 66 1.23 -4.45 -11.32
N ASP A 67 0.07 -4.40 -11.96
CA ASP A 67 -1.18 -4.84 -11.33
C ASP A 67 -1.14 -6.35 -11.05
N LEU A 68 -0.68 -7.14 -12.01
CA LEU A 68 -0.50 -8.59 -11.86
C LEU A 68 0.50 -8.91 -10.75
N TYR A 69 1.65 -8.22 -10.73
CA TYR A 69 2.66 -8.39 -9.70
C TYR A 69 2.11 -8.07 -8.31
N VAL A 70 1.42 -6.93 -8.15
CA VAL A 70 0.84 -6.54 -6.86
C VAL A 70 -0.18 -7.59 -6.42
N ALA A 71 -1.11 -7.98 -7.29
CA ALA A 71 -2.16 -8.94 -6.97
C ALA A 71 -1.61 -10.31 -6.54
N CYS A 72 -0.66 -10.87 -7.29
CA CYS A 72 -0.08 -12.18 -6.98
C CYS A 72 0.81 -12.13 -5.73
N ASN A 73 1.54 -11.03 -5.52
CA ASN A 73 2.45 -10.87 -4.38
C ASN A 73 1.74 -10.41 -3.10
N ARG A 74 0.40 -10.53 -3.03
CA ARG A 74 -0.37 -10.33 -1.78
C ARG A 74 -0.42 -11.60 -0.93
N ALA A 75 -0.33 -12.76 -1.56
CA ALA A 75 -0.32 -14.04 -0.88
C ALA A 75 1.10 -14.36 -0.35
N THR A 76 1.18 -14.85 0.88
CA THR A 76 2.47 -15.25 1.49
C THR A 76 3.06 -16.52 0.89
N LYS A 77 2.20 -17.41 0.39
CA LYS A 77 2.57 -18.71 -0.18
C LYS A 77 1.80 -18.93 -1.48
N ALA A 78 2.43 -19.63 -2.43
CA ALA A 78 1.79 -19.99 -3.69
C ALA A 78 0.52 -20.83 -3.49
N THR A 79 0.49 -21.69 -2.46
CA THR A 79 -0.69 -22.51 -2.12
C THR A 79 -1.88 -21.70 -1.60
N GLY A 80 -1.64 -20.45 -1.15
CA GLY A 80 -2.67 -19.52 -0.71
C GLY A 80 -3.18 -18.59 -1.83
N LEU A 81 -2.64 -18.69 -3.05
CA LEU A 81 -3.04 -17.87 -4.18
C LEU A 81 -3.99 -18.63 -5.10
N TYR A 82 -5.20 -18.12 -5.28
CA TYR A 82 -6.20 -18.67 -6.18
C TYR A 82 -6.50 -17.64 -7.27
N LEU A 83 -6.38 -18.03 -8.54
CA LEU A 83 -6.64 -17.14 -9.67
C LEU A 83 -7.96 -17.54 -10.33
N ILE A 84 -8.86 -16.58 -10.45
CA ILE A 84 -10.11 -16.72 -11.21
C ILE A 84 -9.87 -16.03 -12.55
N SER A 85 -9.76 -16.85 -13.61
CA SER A 85 -9.54 -16.56 -15.04
C SER A 85 -8.21 -17.11 -15.60
N GLU A 86 -8.02 -17.00 -16.91
CA GLU A 86 -6.78 -17.38 -17.59
C GLU A 86 -5.64 -16.42 -17.22
N PHE A 87 -4.64 -16.93 -16.51
CA PHE A 87 -3.39 -16.24 -16.28
C PHE A 87 -2.53 -16.29 -17.54
N VAL A 88 -2.36 -15.14 -18.19
CA VAL A 88 -1.41 -14.99 -19.30
C VAL A 88 -0.17 -14.28 -18.78
N PRO A 89 0.99 -14.99 -18.66
CA PRO A 89 2.23 -14.36 -18.23
C PRO A 89 2.63 -13.27 -19.22
N ARG A 90 2.95 -12.08 -18.72
CA ARG A 90 3.49 -11.00 -19.56
C ARG A 90 4.95 -11.26 -19.85
N LYS A 91 5.42 -10.75 -20.99
CA LYS A 91 6.83 -10.78 -21.35
C LYS A 91 7.66 -10.07 -20.27
N PRO A 92 8.87 -10.54 -19.97
CA PRO A 92 9.80 -9.83 -19.12
C PRO A 92 10.02 -8.38 -19.61
N PRO A 93 10.35 -7.44 -18.71
CA PRO A 93 10.73 -6.09 -19.10
C PRO A 93 11.88 -6.13 -20.11
N GLU A 94 11.83 -5.27 -21.13
CA GLU A 94 12.91 -5.13 -22.09
C GLU A 94 14.16 -4.54 -21.43
N SER A 95 15.33 -4.72 -22.05
CA SER A 95 16.59 -4.21 -21.50
C SER A 95 16.65 -2.68 -21.37
N ASN A 96 15.82 -1.96 -22.15
CA ASN A 96 15.72 -0.51 -22.12
C ASN A 96 14.59 0.01 -21.21
N ASP A 97 13.95 -0.87 -20.43
CA ASP A 97 12.95 -0.47 -19.44
C ASP A 97 13.61 0.33 -18.30
N THR A 98 13.03 1.50 -17.98
CA THR A 98 13.60 2.44 -17.01
C THR A 98 13.70 1.85 -15.60
N VAL A 99 12.72 1.03 -15.20
CA VAL A 99 12.69 0.36 -13.91
C VAL A 99 13.75 -0.74 -13.88
N ALA A 100 13.85 -1.55 -14.94
CA ALA A 100 14.86 -2.59 -15.06
C ALA A 100 16.30 -2.02 -15.03
N MET A 101 16.56 -0.95 -15.78
CA MET A 101 17.85 -0.24 -15.77
C MET A 101 18.15 0.30 -14.37
N MET A 102 17.19 0.97 -13.73
CA MET A 102 17.37 1.50 -12.37
C MET A 102 17.70 0.38 -11.37
N PHE A 103 17.01 -0.77 -11.43
CA PHE A 103 17.34 -1.92 -10.59
C PHE A 103 18.75 -2.48 -10.86
N LYS A 104 19.20 -2.48 -12.12
CA LYS A 104 20.56 -2.90 -12.48
C LYS A 104 21.60 -1.96 -11.88
N THR A 105 21.42 -0.65 -12.08
CA THR A 105 22.28 0.41 -11.50
C THR A 105 22.31 0.36 -9.98
N MET A 106 21.15 0.17 -9.32
CA MET A 106 21.08 0.09 -7.86
C MET A 106 21.87 -1.11 -7.31
N ARG A 107 21.85 -2.25 -7.99
CA ARG A 107 22.58 -3.45 -7.57
C ARG A 107 24.10 -3.36 -7.80
N SER A 108 24.54 -2.68 -8.87
CA SER A 108 25.95 -2.57 -9.23
C SER A 108 26.66 -1.42 -8.52
N GLU A 109 26.12 -0.22 -8.62
CA GLU A 109 26.85 1.04 -8.39
C GLU A 109 26.43 1.75 -7.10
N ARG A 110 25.20 1.51 -6.62
CA ARG A 110 24.63 2.21 -5.46
C ARG A 110 24.52 1.32 -4.24
N LYS A 111 25.59 0.60 -3.90
CA LYS A 111 25.66 -0.14 -2.64
C LYS A 111 25.67 0.85 -1.49
N ILE A 112 24.72 0.68 -0.57
CA ILE A 112 24.63 1.52 0.64
C ILE A 112 25.94 1.35 1.41
N LYS A 113 26.71 2.43 1.51
CA LYS A 113 27.79 2.53 2.50
C LYS A 113 27.12 2.79 3.83
N PHE A 114 27.05 1.78 4.70
CA PHE A 114 26.61 1.98 6.07
C PHE A 114 27.64 2.84 6.80
N SER A 115 27.40 4.15 6.89
CA SER A 115 28.13 5.04 7.79
C SER A 115 27.46 4.98 9.15
N LEU A 116 27.67 3.88 9.88
CA LEU A 116 27.45 3.87 11.32
C LEU A 116 28.65 4.59 11.94
N GLN A 117 28.58 5.91 12.07
CA GLN A 117 29.44 6.62 13.01
C GLN A 117 28.72 6.59 14.35
N PHE A 118 29.15 5.70 15.24
CA PHE A 118 28.68 5.74 16.61
C PHE A 118 29.20 7.05 17.24
N PRO A 119 28.38 7.80 18.00
CA PRO A 119 28.80 9.06 18.63
C PRO A 119 30.03 8.93 19.55
N GLU A 120 30.35 7.71 19.96
CA GLU A 120 31.51 7.37 20.78
C GLU A 120 32.85 7.52 20.02
N GLU A 121 32.82 7.45 18.69
CA GLU A 121 34.01 7.59 17.82
C GLU A 121 34.20 9.02 17.27
N SER A 122 33.22 9.91 17.44
CA SER A 122 33.39 11.33 17.16
C SER A 122 34.01 12.03 18.36
N GLN A 123 35.34 12.13 18.37
CA GLN A 123 36.04 13.01 19.29
C GLN A 123 35.54 14.46 19.11
N GLY A 124 34.66 14.91 20.01
CA GLY A 124 34.56 16.31 20.41
C GLY A 124 33.46 17.18 19.81
N GLU A 125 32.74 16.78 18.75
CA GLU A 125 31.66 17.62 18.21
C GLU A 125 30.27 17.10 18.59
N LYS A 126 29.67 17.75 19.59
CA LYS A 126 28.26 17.55 19.95
C LYS A 126 27.38 18.11 18.83
N ILE A 127 26.76 17.22 18.06
CA ILE A 127 25.68 17.60 17.15
C ILE A 127 24.40 17.78 17.98
N LEU A 128 23.99 19.04 18.17
CA LEU A 128 22.67 19.39 18.70
C LEU A 128 21.64 19.16 17.58
N PHE A 129 20.75 18.18 17.79
CA PHE A 129 19.54 18.07 16.98
C PHE A 129 18.51 19.02 17.57
N ASP A 130 18.29 20.14 16.88
CA ASP A 130 17.18 21.05 17.17
C ASP A 130 15.91 20.46 16.53
N VAL A 131 14.97 20.04 17.36
CA VAL A 131 13.66 19.55 16.91
C VAL A 131 12.72 20.75 16.91
N SER A 132 12.43 21.28 15.72
CA SER A 132 11.41 22.30 15.49
C SER A 132 10.02 21.70 15.44
#